data_AF-A0A7W9WVY4-F1
#
_entry.id   AF-A0A7W9WVY4-F1
#
_cell.length_a   1.000
_cell.length_b   1.000
_cell.length_c   1.000
_cell.angle_alpha   90.00
_cell.angle_beta   90.00
_cell.angle_gamma   90.00
#
_symmetry.space_group_name_H-M   'P 1'
#
loop_
_entity.id
_entity.type
_entity.pdbx_description
1 polymer ?
#
loop_
_entity_poly.entity_id
_entity_poly.type
_entity_poly.pdbx_seq_one_letter_code
_entity_poly.pdbx_strand_id
1 'polypeptide(L)'
;MRLDMQAVPVRTNVAAMMKTHTQRILLVDADEALCELLTRFLGDAGYRVSVLHRAAQLAVDIRSAMPDLVVMERRFADFDGFTALKQLRGHGDATPVIVMSSLADAIDRVIGLELGADDYLAKPFVPSELLARIRAVLRRTLAGTQADAPITPGYAQYKQPDVCFGPYRMVYASRTVLRDGVPQCLTESQFALLAVFAQRPMATLSRNRIAALLQGGIRESSVNVAIARLREMLPCDPAQPHWIRTVRGEGYRFVPDPAHTMSVVGSSFDPES
;
A
#
# COMPACT_ATOMS: atom_id res chain seq x y z
N MET A 1 -3.68 61.92 22.45
CA MET A 1 -3.18 61.29 21.22
C MET A 1 -3.10 59.79 21.51
N ARG A 2 -4.13 59.03 21.09
CA ARG A 2 -4.19 57.56 21.24
C ARG A 2 -3.35 56.95 20.12
N LEU A 3 -2.42 56.07 20.46
CA LEU A 3 -1.79 55.15 19.51
C LEU A 3 -2.03 53.74 20.04
N ASP A 4 -2.95 53.06 19.39
CA ASP A 4 -3.30 51.67 19.61
C ASP A 4 -2.12 50.76 19.22
N MET A 5 -1.72 49.92 20.15
CA MET A 5 -0.81 48.81 19.95
C MET A 5 -1.65 47.59 19.53
N GLN A 6 -1.70 47.30 18.22
CA GLN A 6 -2.21 46.03 17.70
C GLN A 6 -1.08 45.26 17.01
N ALA A 7 -0.84 44.04 17.53
CA ALA A 7 -0.38 42.77 16.94
C ALA A 7 0.67 42.80 15.78
N VAL A 8 1.60 41.85 15.66
CA VAL A 8 1.36 40.43 15.35
C VAL A 8 2.63 39.61 15.65
N PRO A 9 2.53 38.41 16.26
CA PRO A 9 3.67 37.51 16.42
C PRO A 9 4.03 36.82 15.09
N VAL A 10 5.29 36.93 14.69
CA VAL A 10 5.86 36.18 13.55
C VAL A 10 5.92 34.71 13.92
N ARG A 11 4.90 33.93 13.51
CA ARG A 11 4.99 32.47 13.46
C ARG A 11 5.78 32.09 12.22
N THR A 12 7.08 31.85 12.38
CA THR A 12 7.91 31.26 11.33
C THR A 12 7.38 29.86 11.03
N ASN A 13 6.71 29.72 9.89
CA ASN A 13 6.07 28.50 9.46
C ASN A 13 7.12 27.57 8.84
N VAL A 14 7.57 26.57 9.61
CA VAL A 14 8.60 25.58 9.23
C VAL A 14 8.19 24.77 7.98
N ALA A 15 6.88 24.72 7.67
CA ALA A 15 6.33 24.09 6.46
C ALA A 15 6.86 24.69 5.14
N ALA A 16 7.26 25.96 5.12
CA ALA A 16 7.83 26.59 3.93
C ALA A 16 9.29 26.18 3.65
N MET A 17 9.97 25.54 4.63
CA MET A 17 11.36 25.08 4.52
C MET A 17 11.45 23.61 4.06
N MET A 18 10.32 22.91 3.90
CA MET A 18 10.27 21.61 3.21
C MET A 18 10.51 21.84 1.72
N LYS A 19 11.79 21.98 1.36
CA LYS A 19 12.26 21.95 -0.02
C LYS A 19 11.50 20.87 -0.78
N THR A 20 11.02 21.26 -1.96
CA THR A 20 10.70 20.47 -3.15
C THR A 20 11.82 19.48 -3.48
N HIS A 21 12.02 18.47 -2.64
CA HIS A 21 12.98 17.40 -2.90
C HIS A 21 12.24 16.28 -3.62
N THR A 22 12.42 16.20 -4.93
CA THR A 22 11.98 15.08 -5.74
C THR A 22 12.63 13.80 -5.19
N GLN A 23 11.81 12.88 -4.68
CA GLN A 23 12.30 11.63 -4.09
C GLN A 23 13.01 10.78 -5.16
N ARG A 24 14.16 10.21 -4.79
CA ARG A 24 15.06 9.45 -5.65
C ARG A 24 14.84 7.95 -5.47
N ILE A 25 14.59 7.25 -6.56
CA ILE A 25 14.43 5.80 -6.59
C ILE A 25 15.60 5.19 -7.37
N LEU A 26 16.28 4.22 -6.77
CA LEU A 26 17.28 3.40 -7.46
C LEU A 26 16.65 2.08 -7.88
N LEU A 27 16.54 1.82 -9.18
CA LEU A 27 16.17 0.52 -9.72
C LEU A 27 17.42 -0.32 -9.94
N VAL A 28 17.39 -1.58 -9.52
CA VAL A 28 18.49 -2.54 -9.71
C VAL A 28 17.91 -3.79 -10.37
N ASP A 29 18.01 -3.87 -11.69
CA ASP A 29 17.40 -4.94 -12.49
C ASP A 29 18.07 -5.02 -13.87
N ALA A 30 18.32 -6.24 -14.36
CA ALA A 30 18.94 -6.49 -15.65
C ALA A 30 17.96 -6.36 -16.84
N ASP A 31 16.64 -6.37 -16.59
CA ASP A 31 15.63 -6.17 -17.63
C ASP A 31 15.52 -4.68 -18.00
N GLU A 32 16.22 -4.30 -19.08
CA GLU A 32 16.25 -2.92 -19.58
C GLU A 32 14.85 -2.41 -19.97
N ALA A 33 14.01 -3.27 -20.57
CA ALA A 33 12.68 -2.90 -21.01
C ALA A 33 11.76 -2.61 -19.83
N LEU A 34 11.81 -3.44 -18.78
CA LEU A 34 11.10 -3.18 -17.53
C LEU A 34 11.60 -1.90 -16.87
N CYS A 35 12.93 -1.71 -16.79
CA CYS A 35 13.51 -0.51 -16.20
C CYS A 35 13.09 0.78 -16.92
N GLU A 36 13.06 0.77 -18.26
CA GLU A 36 12.62 1.92 -19.05
C GLU A 36 11.14 2.24 -18.79
N LEU A 37 10.29 1.21 -18.77
CA LEU A 37 8.88 1.34 -18.45
C LEU A 37 8.67 1.93 -17.05
N LEU A 38 9.36 1.40 -16.04
CA LEU A 38 9.25 1.87 -14.66
C LEU A 38 9.83 3.27 -14.47
N THR A 39 10.94 3.59 -15.14
CA THR A 39 11.56 4.92 -15.12
C THR A 39 10.57 5.97 -15.62
N ARG A 40 9.91 5.71 -16.74
CA ARG A 40 8.87 6.62 -17.28
C ARG A 40 7.68 6.73 -16.34
N PHE A 41 7.12 5.59 -15.92
CA PHE A 41 5.92 5.55 -15.08
C PHE A 41 6.12 6.24 -13.72
N LEU A 42 7.25 5.99 -13.05
CA LEU A 42 7.58 6.62 -11.77
C LEU A 42 8.00 8.09 -11.96
N GLY A 43 8.64 8.41 -13.09
CA GLY A 43 8.92 9.79 -13.50
C GLY A 43 7.65 10.64 -13.60
N ASP A 44 6.64 10.12 -14.30
CA ASP A 44 5.31 10.75 -14.41
C ASP A 44 4.62 10.89 -13.04
N ALA A 45 4.95 10.00 -12.10
CA ALA A 45 4.46 10.06 -10.71
C ALA A 45 5.27 11.00 -9.80
N GLY A 46 6.27 11.72 -10.31
CA GLY A 46 7.04 12.74 -9.60
C GLY A 46 8.31 12.23 -8.91
N TYR A 47 8.82 11.05 -9.28
CA TYR A 47 10.07 10.50 -8.75
C TYR A 47 11.25 10.73 -9.71
N ARG A 48 12.45 10.90 -9.15
CA ARG A 48 13.70 10.85 -9.92
C ARG A 48 14.22 9.42 -9.89
N VAL A 49 14.28 8.77 -11.04
CA VAL A 49 14.71 7.37 -11.12
C VAL A 49 16.11 7.26 -11.70
N SER A 50 16.96 6.45 -11.07
CA SER A 50 18.25 6.00 -11.60
C SER A 50 18.25 4.48 -11.67
N VAL A 51 18.98 3.92 -12.63
CA VAL A 51 18.95 2.48 -12.91
C VAL A 51 20.36 1.88 -12.88
N LEU A 52 20.49 0.70 -12.29
CA LEU A 52 21.67 -0.16 -12.35
C LEU A 52 21.30 -1.50 -12.97
N HIS A 53 21.76 -1.74 -14.19
CA HIS A 53 21.61 -3.04 -14.86
C HIS A 53 22.65 -4.07 -14.42
N ARG A 54 23.67 -3.61 -13.69
CA ARG A 54 24.72 -4.42 -13.08
C ARG A 54 25.02 -3.83 -11.70
N ALA A 55 25.07 -4.68 -10.68
CA ALA A 55 25.24 -4.26 -9.29
C ALA A 55 26.44 -4.94 -8.64
N ALA A 56 27.61 -4.80 -9.26
CA ALA A 56 28.85 -5.37 -8.74
C ALA A 56 29.28 -4.74 -7.41
N GLN A 57 28.91 -3.47 -7.16
CA GLN A 57 29.27 -2.73 -5.94
C GLN A 57 28.10 -1.92 -5.39
N LEU A 58 26.95 -2.58 -5.20
CA LEU A 58 25.69 -1.93 -4.79
C LEU A 58 25.84 -0.93 -3.63
N ALA A 59 26.61 -1.25 -2.58
CA ALA A 59 26.79 -0.37 -1.44
C ALA A 59 27.54 0.94 -1.80
N VAL A 60 28.47 0.90 -2.76
CA VAL A 60 29.14 2.10 -3.29
C VAL A 60 28.14 2.93 -4.09
N ASP A 61 27.35 2.27 -4.93
CA ASP A 61 26.36 2.94 -5.77
C ASP A 61 25.27 3.62 -4.94
N ILE A 62 24.77 2.97 -3.87
CA ILE A 62 23.82 3.55 -2.93
C ILE A 62 24.40 4.77 -2.22
N ARG A 63 25.64 4.70 -1.72
CA ARG A 63 26.30 5.85 -1.07
C ARG A 63 26.51 7.03 -2.01
N SER A 64 26.77 6.76 -3.29
CA SER A 64 26.96 7.80 -4.30
C SER A 64 25.63 8.43 -4.73
N ALA A 65 24.63 7.59 -5.04
CA ALA A 65 23.33 8.04 -5.51
C ALA A 65 22.45 8.63 -4.41
N MET A 66 22.68 8.23 -3.14
CA MET A 66 21.89 8.57 -1.96
C MET A 66 20.37 8.43 -2.22
N PRO A 67 19.88 7.27 -2.69
CA PRO A 67 18.47 7.11 -3.02
C PRO A 67 17.61 7.17 -1.76
N ASP A 68 16.37 7.65 -1.91
CA ASP A 68 15.37 7.62 -0.84
C ASP A 68 14.74 6.22 -0.71
N LEU A 69 14.81 5.40 -1.77
CA LEU A 69 14.40 3.99 -1.78
C LEU A 69 15.10 3.23 -2.91
N VAL A 70 15.43 1.96 -2.66
CA VAL A 70 15.94 1.02 -3.66
C VAL A 70 14.86 0.01 -4.01
N VAL A 71 14.64 -0.22 -5.30
CA VAL A 71 13.85 -1.35 -5.81
C VAL A 71 14.82 -2.32 -6.49
N MET A 72 14.90 -3.55 -6.00
CA MET A 72 15.99 -4.47 -6.35
C MET A 72 15.46 -5.82 -6.78
N GLU A 73 15.85 -6.28 -7.96
CA GLU A 73 15.62 -7.67 -8.39
C GLU A 73 16.37 -8.65 -7.48
N ARG A 74 15.70 -9.75 -7.15
CA ARG A 74 16.20 -10.78 -6.25
C ARG A 74 17.47 -11.40 -6.82
N ARG A 75 17.46 -11.78 -8.10
CA ARG A 75 18.61 -12.41 -8.76
C ARG A 75 18.66 -12.04 -10.24
N PHE A 76 19.86 -11.75 -10.74
CA PHE A 76 20.15 -11.69 -12.17
C PHE A 76 21.65 -11.90 -12.41
N ALA A 77 22.02 -12.66 -13.44
CA ALA A 77 23.42 -13.03 -13.70
C ALA A 77 24.14 -13.50 -12.42
N ASP A 78 25.26 -12.86 -12.06
CA ASP A 78 26.05 -13.17 -10.85
C ASP A 78 25.59 -12.39 -9.60
N PHE A 79 24.51 -11.61 -9.70
CA PHE A 79 23.98 -10.81 -8.60
C PHE A 79 22.96 -11.58 -7.76
N ASP A 80 23.21 -11.63 -6.44
CA ASP A 80 22.27 -12.13 -5.44
C ASP A 80 21.83 -10.96 -4.52
N GLY A 81 20.61 -10.47 -4.72
CA GLY A 81 20.03 -9.34 -4.00
C GLY A 81 19.82 -9.57 -2.50
N PHE A 82 19.62 -10.81 -2.04
CA PHE A 82 19.55 -11.10 -0.59
C PHE A 82 20.92 -11.04 0.06
N THR A 83 21.95 -11.57 -0.59
CA THR A 83 23.34 -11.39 -0.11
C THR A 83 23.70 -9.91 -0.08
N ALA A 84 23.35 -9.15 -1.13
CA ALA A 84 23.59 -7.72 -1.19
C ALA A 84 22.84 -6.94 -0.10
N LEU A 85 21.56 -7.25 0.14
CA LEU A 85 20.75 -6.66 1.21
C LEU A 85 21.32 -6.98 2.60
N LYS A 86 21.69 -8.24 2.86
CA LYS A 86 22.32 -8.65 4.12
C LYS A 86 23.62 -7.89 4.37
N GLN A 87 24.45 -7.74 3.34
CA GLN A 87 25.67 -6.95 3.43
C GLN A 87 25.36 -5.47 3.71
N LEU A 88 24.40 -4.88 2.99
CA LEU A 88 23.97 -3.50 3.18
C LEU A 88 23.57 -3.23 4.64
N ARG A 89 22.70 -4.08 5.20
CA ARG A 89 22.29 -4.00 6.62
C ARG A 89 23.44 -4.25 7.59
N GLY A 90 24.36 -5.17 7.27
CA GLY A 90 25.57 -5.41 8.06
C GLY A 90 26.51 -4.20 8.15
N HIS A 91 26.46 -3.27 7.19
CA HIS A 91 27.19 -2.00 7.23
C HIS A 91 26.41 -0.86 7.92
N GLY A 92 25.24 -1.16 8.51
CA GLY A 92 24.39 -0.17 9.18
C GLY A 92 23.61 0.74 8.23
N ASP A 93 23.55 0.41 6.94
CA ASP A 93 22.78 1.19 5.97
C ASP A 93 21.29 0.87 6.10
N ALA A 94 20.51 1.91 6.41
CA ALA A 94 19.07 1.85 6.64
C ALA A 94 18.24 2.31 5.43
N THR A 95 18.85 2.43 4.25
CA THR A 95 18.14 2.82 3.03
C THR A 95 17.00 1.83 2.78
N PRO A 96 15.77 2.30 2.51
CA PRO A 96 14.63 1.42 2.33
C PRO A 96 14.76 0.57 1.08
N VAL A 97 14.44 -0.72 1.15
CA VAL A 97 14.58 -1.67 0.03
C VAL A 97 13.27 -2.41 -0.21
N ILE A 98 12.78 -2.35 -1.45
CA ILE A 98 11.73 -3.24 -1.96
C ILE A 98 12.41 -4.29 -2.84
N VAL A 99 12.22 -5.57 -2.53
CA VAL A 99 12.73 -6.66 -3.36
C VAL A 99 11.68 -7.06 -4.40
N MET A 100 12.09 -7.18 -5.67
CA MET A 100 11.31 -7.77 -6.76
C MET A 100 11.82 -9.20 -7.02
N SER A 101 10.95 -10.14 -7.37
CA SER A 101 11.40 -11.52 -7.69
C SER A 101 10.49 -12.20 -8.70
N SER A 102 11.07 -12.90 -9.67
CA SER A 102 10.34 -13.82 -10.56
C SER A 102 9.92 -15.13 -9.89
N LEU A 103 10.50 -15.47 -8.73
CA LEU A 103 10.10 -16.63 -7.94
C LEU A 103 8.97 -16.23 -7.00
N ALA A 104 7.75 -16.69 -7.32
CA ALA A 104 6.57 -16.49 -6.48
C ALA A 104 6.51 -17.51 -5.33
N ASP A 105 7.61 -17.69 -4.59
CA ASP A 105 7.63 -18.56 -3.40
C ASP A 105 7.38 -17.72 -2.13
N ALA A 106 6.45 -18.16 -1.30
CA ALA A 106 6.19 -17.57 0.02
C ALA A 106 7.46 -17.59 0.89
N ILE A 107 8.35 -18.57 0.68
CA ILE A 107 9.61 -18.71 1.40
C ILE A 107 10.56 -17.54 1.09
N ASP A 108 10.73 -17.17 -0.19
CA ASP A 108 11.59 -16.05 -0.58
C ASP A 108 11.10 -14.73 0.01
N ARG A 109 9.79 -14.52 0.06
CA ARG A 109 9.20 -13.35 0.71
C ARG A 109 9.56 -13.28 2.19
N VAL A 110 9.43 -14.40 2.91
CA VAL A 110 9.78 -14.48 4.35
C VAL A 110 11.27 -14.19 4.53
N ILE A 111 12.14 -14.84 3.76
CA ILE A 111 13.59 -14.64 3.85
C ILE A 111 13.96 -13.18 3.57
N GLY A 112 13.40 -12.57 2.52
CA GLY A 112 13.71 -11.18 2.17
C GLY A 112 13.36 -10.20 3.28
N LEU A 113 12.21 -10.39 3.94
CA LEU A 113 11.77 -9.54 5.06
C LEU A 113 12.66 -9.76 6.30
N GLU A 114 13.01 -11.00 6.63
CA GLU A 114 13.93 -11.33 7.74
C GLU A 114 15.34 -10.74 7.52
N LEU A 115 15.77 -10.63 6.26
CA LEU A 115 17.04 -9.98 5.90
C LEU A 115 16.97 -8.44 5.91
N GLY A 116 15.81 -7.86 6.23
CA GLY A 116 15.64 -6.42 6.40
C GLY A 116 15.14 -5.68 5.16
N ALA A 117 14.43 -6.35 4.25
CA ALA A 117 13.66 -5.68 3.21
C ALA A 117 12.40 -5.03 3.81
N ASP A 118 12.02 -3.88 3.28
CA ASP A 118 10.86 -3.11 3.73
C ASP A 118 9.55 -3.53 3.05
N ASP A 119 9.67 -4.19 1.89
CA ASP A 119 8.58 -4.83 1.17
C ASP A 119 9.13 -5.85 0.14
N TYR A 120 8.24 -6.68 -0.40
CA TYR A 120 8.52 -7.68 -1.42
C TYR A 120 7.42 -7.68 -2.49
N LEU A 121 7.81 -7.77 -3.75
CA LEU A 121 6.93 -7.73 -4.91
C LEU A 121 7.25 -8.88 -5.87
N ALA A 122 6.30 -9.78 -6.10
CA ALA A 122 6.47 -10.87 -7.06
C ALA A 122 6.23 -10.38 -8.51
N LYS A 123 7.05 -10.84 -9.46
CA LYS A 123 6.83 -10.70 -10.89
C LYS A 123 5.96 -11.86 -11.40
N PRO A 124 5.03 -11.62 -12.35
CA PRO A 124 4.73 -10.34 -12.98
C PRO A 124 3.87 -9.43 -12.06
N PHE A 125 4.13 -8.13 -12.11
CA PHE A 125 3.35 -7.10 -11.40
C PHE A 125 2.94 -5.99 -12.35
N VAL A 126 1.96 -5.18 -11.92
CA VAL A 126 1.59 -3.95 -12.62
C VAL A 126 2.33 -2.75 -12.02
N PRO A 127 2.75 -1.74 -12.81
CA PRO A 127 3.53 -0.60 -12.31
C PRO A 127 2.85 0.18 -11.17
N SER A 128 1.51 0.24 -11.18
CA SER A 128 0.72 0.86 -10.11
C SER A 128 0.87 0.16 -8.76
N GLU A 129 1.13 -1.16 -8.76
CA GLU A 129 1.39 -1.93 -7.55
C GLU A 129 2.74 -1.53 -6.93
N LEU A 130 3.80 -1.46 -7.75
CA LEU A 130 5.11 -1.01 -7.29
C LEU A 130 5.04 0.42 -6.73
N LEU A 131 4.37 1.33 -7.43
CA LEU A 131 4.16 2.70 -6.96
C LEU A 131 3.47 2.77 -5.59
N ALA A 132 2.47 1.92 -5.37
CA ALA A 132 1.77 1.85 -4.09
C ALA A 132 2.69 1.40 -2.95
N ARG A 133 3.54 0.40 -3.20
CA ARG A 133 4.52 -0.12 -2.23
C ARG A 133 5.61 0.91 -1.95
N ILE A 134 6.14 1.58 -2.97
CA ILE A 134 7.11 2.69 -2.84
C ILE A 134 6.53 3.77 -1.91
N ARG A 135 5.30 4.23 -2.15
CA ARG A 135 4.64 5.24 -1.31
C ARG A 135 4.44 4.76 0.12
N ALA A 136 4.11 3.49 0.33
CA ALA A 136 3.92 2.93 1.66
C ALA A 136 5.22 2.88 2.45
N VAL A 137 6.31 2.41 1.84
CA VAL A 137 7.65 2.35 2.45
C VAL A 137 8.17 3.75 2.77
N LEU A 138 8.13 4.68 1.80
CA LEU A 138 8.60 6.06 2.00
C LEU A 138 7.80 6.81 3.08
N ARG A 139 6.50 6.52 3.22
CA ARG A 139 5.70 7.09 4.32
C ARG A 139 6.15 6.56 5.68
N ARG A 140 6.52 5.29 5.80
CA ARG A 140 6.99 4.69 7.05
C ARG A 140 8.34 5.28 7.48
N THR A 141 9.22 5.54 6.54
CA THR A 141 10.56 6.09 6.83
C THR A 141 10.51 7.57 7.21
N LEU A 142 9.58 8.33 6.62
CA LEU A 142 9.31 9.73 7.01
C LEU A 142 8.53 9.86 8.33
N ALA A 143 7.69 8.88 8.67
CA ALA A 143 6.92 8.86 9.91
C ALA A 143 7.78 8.73 11.19
N GLY A 144 9.09 8.48 11.06
CA GLY A 144 10.04 8.56 12.16
C GLY A 144 10.36 9.98 12.63
N THR A 145 9.86 11.04 11.99
CA THR A 145 10.31 12.42 12.30
C THR A 145 9.24 13.50 12.46
N GLN A 146 7.96 13.30 12.15
CA GLN A 146 6.93 14.30 12.50
C GLN A 146 5.51 13.75 12.27
N ALA A 147 4.74 13.73 13.36
CA ALA A 147 3.29 13.71 13.28
C ALA A 147 2.77 15.03 12.68
N ASP A 148 1.71 14.91 11.89
CA ASP A 148 0.87 15.98 11.32
C ASP A 148 1.43 16.81 10.13
N ALA A 149 1.10 16.37 8.91
CA ALA A 149 0.93 17.22 7.73
C ALA A 149 -0.10 16.61 6.74
N PRO A 150 -0.78 17.42 5.91
CA PRO A 150 -2.19 17.25 5.53
C PRO A 150 -2.48 16.28 4.38
N ILE A 151 -3.76 15.88 4.34
CA ILE A 151 -4.39 14.84 3.53
C ILE A 151 -4.26 15.12 2.03
N THR A 152 -3.51 14.28 1.31
CA THR A 152 -3.65 14.10 -0.14
C THR A 152 -4.45 12.80 -0.40
N PRO A 153 -5.55 12.85 -1.18
CA PRO A 153 -6.48 11.73 -1.31
C PRO A 153 -5.88 10.65 -2.20
N GLY A 154 -5.40 9.57 -1.58
CA GLY A 154 -4.95 8.37 -2.29
C GLY A 154 -4.46 7.23 -1.40
N TYR A 155 -4.01 7.53 -0.17
CA TYR A 155 -3.38 6.52 0.71
C TYR A 155 -3.75 6.67 2.19
N ALA A 156 -5.00 7.06 2.49
CA ALA A 156 -5.55 6.99 3.86
C ALA A 156 -5.92 5.54 4.28
N GLN A 157 -5.16 4.52 3.87
CA GLN A 157 -5.51 3.11 4.12
C GLN A 157 -4.74 2.44 5.28
N TYR A 158 -3.82 3.16 5.94
CA TYR A 158 -3.10 2.64 7.13
C TYR A 158 -3.50 3.30 8.45
N LYS A 159 -4.51 4.19 8.42
CA LYS A 159 -5.22 4.69 9.61
C LYS A 159 -6.70 4.28 9.58
N GLN A 160 -7.07 3.26 8.80
CA GLN A 160 -8.44 2.78 8.82
C GLN A 160 -8.58 1.81 9.99
N PRO A 161 -9.51 2.06 10.90
CA PRO A 161 -9.82 1.09 11.92
C PRO A 161 -10.32 -0.19 11.25
N ASP A 162 -10.00 -1.32 11.87
CA ASP A 162 -10.47 -2.61 11.41
C ASP A 162 -12.00 -2.59 11.36
N VAL A 163 -12.55 -3.17 10.28
CA VAL A 163 -14.00 -3.16 10.04
C VAL A 163 -14.56 -4.54 10.37
N CYS A 164 -15.48 -4.57 11.32
CA CYS A 164 -16.22 -5.77 11.69
C CYS A 164 -17.60 -5.78 11.02
N PHE A 165 -18.02 -6.93 10.49
CA PHE A 165 -19.38 -7.17 10.01
C PHE A 165 -19.72 -8.66 10.14
N GLY A 166 -20.81 -8.98 10.83
CA GLY A 166 -21.13 -10.37 11.18
C GLY A 166 -19.93 -11.08 11.85
N PRO A 167 -19.58 -12.31 11.43
CA PRO A 167 -18.41 -13.02 11.95
C PRO A 167 -17.08 -12.54 11.37
N TYR A 168 -17.11 -11.56 10.44
CA TYR A 168 -15.92 -11.13 9.70
C TYR A 168 -15.26 -9.91 10.32
N ARG A 169 -13.93 -9.91 10.37
CA ARG A 169 -13.08 -8.78 10.75
C ARG A 169 -12.07 -8.49 9.65
N MET A 170 -12.16 -7.32 9.05
CA MET A 170 -11.18 -6.84 8.08
C MET A 170 -10.06 -6.12 8.79
N VAL A 171 -8.85 -6.63 8.65
CA VAL A 171 -7.63 -6.02 9.19
C VAL A 171 -6.92 -5.27 8.07
N TYR A 172 -7.03 -3.94 8.09
CA TYR A 172 -6.50 -3.11 6.99
C TYR A 172 -4.98 -3.09 6.97
N ALA A 173 -4.35 -3.11 8.15
CA ALA A 173 -2.89 -3.11 8.29
C ALA A 173 -2.24 -4.35 7.63
N SER A 174 -2.81 -5.54 7.85
CA SER A 174 -2.31 -6.80 7.31
C SER A 174 -2.99 -7.25 6.03
N ARG A 175 -3.99 -6.50 5.55
CA ARG A 175 -4.85 -6.83 4.39
C ARG A 175 -5.45 -8.24 4.50
N THR A 176 -5.89 -8.60 5.70
CA THR A 176 -6.45 -9.93 6.01
C THR A 176 -7.92 -9.81 6.36
N VAL A 177 -8.71 -10.81 6.03
CA VAL A 177 -10.07 -10.97 6.58
C VAL A 177 -10.04 -12.17 7.50
N LEU A 178 -10.48 -11.98 8.74
CA LEU A 178 -10.70 -13.05 9.71
C LEU A 178 -12.19 -13.39 9.71
N ARG A 179 -12.53 -14.67 9.87
CA ARG A 179 -13.88 -15.13 10.19
C ARG A 179 -13.80 -15.87 11.52
N ASP A 180 -14.51 -15.39 12.53
CA ASP A 180 -14.46 -15.96 13.89
C ASP A 180 -13.01 -16.10 14.41
N GLY A 181 -12.16 -15.11 14.07
CA GLY A 181 -10.73 -15.08 14.41
C GLY A 181 -9.80 -15.88 13.47
N VAL A 182 -10.33 -16.70 12.56
CA VAL A 182 -9.54 -17.53 11.64
C VAL A 182 -9.27 -16.79 10.32
N PRO A 183 -8.01 -16.64 9.88
CA PRO A 183 -7.67 -16.02 8.60
C PRO A 183 -8.33 -16.71 7.41
N GLN A 184 -8.93 -15.91 6.53
CA GLN A 184 -9.50 -16.35 5.27
C GLN A 184 -8.48 -16.12 4.14
N CYS A 185 -8.31 -17.10 3.27
CA CYS A 185 -7.47 -16.97 2.08
C CYS A 185 -8.15 -16.02 1.06
N LEU A 186 -7.78 -14.75 1.07
CA LEU A 186 -8.22 -13.78 0.06
C LEU A 186 -7.08 -13.44 -0.89
N THR A 187 -7.40 -13.40 -2.18
CA THR A 187 -6.54 -12.72 -3.16
C THR A 187 -6.58 -11.21 -2.92
N GLU A 188 -5.53 -10.51 -3.33
CA GLU A 188 -5.43 -9.06 -3.18
C GLU A 188 -6.60 -8.31 -3.83
N SER A 189 -7.04 -8.75 -5.00
CA SER A 189 -8.18 -8.16 -5.71
C SER A 189 -9.51 -8.34 -4.96
N GLN A 190 -9.68 -9.46 -4.25
CA GLN A 190 -10.86 -9.71 -3.41
C GLN A 190 -10.85 -8.81 -2.17
N PHE A 191 -9.70 -8.67 -1.52
CA PHE A 191 -9.54 -7.76 -0.38
C PHE A 191 -9.80 -6.31 -0.80
N ALA A 192 -9.21 -5.86 -1.91
CA ALA A 192 -9.39 -4.51 -2.43
C ALA A 192 -10.86 -4.23 -2.78
N LEU A 193 -11.55 -5.18 -3.44
CA LEU A 193 -12.97 -5.06 -3.75
C LEU A 193 -13.82 -4.95 -2.48
N LEU A 194 -13.56 -5.80 -1.50
CA LEU A 194 -14.26 -5.76 -0.22
C LEU A 194 -13.98 -4.45 0.53
N ALA A 195 -12.75 -3.95 0.52
CA ALA A 195 -12.38 -2.67 1.13
C ALA A 195 -13.11 -1.48 0.49
N VAL A 196 -13.28 -1.47 -0.84
CA VAL A 196 -14.06 -0.43 -1.55
C VAL A 196 -15.51 -0.38 -1.04
N PHE A 197 -16.10 -1.54 -0.76
CA PHE A 197 -17.44 -1.70 -0.22
C PHE A 197 -17.54 -1.35 1.27
N ALA A 198 -16.63 -1.88 2.08
CA ALA A 198 -16.60 -1.67 3.53
C ALA A 198 -16.37 -0.20 3.91
N GLN A 199 -15.64 0.56 3.08
CA GLN A 199 -15.49 2.01 3.24
C GLN A 199 -16.75 2.80 2.90
N ARG A 200 -17.74 2.18 2.25
CA ARG A 200 -18.95 2.83 1.73
C ARG A 200 -20.19 1.98 2.03
N PRO A 201 -20.45 1.68 3.31
CA PRO A 201 -21.61 0.88 3.69
C PRO A 201 -22.88 1.57 3.21
N MET A 202 -23.86 0.76 2.80
CA MET A 202 -25.17 1.20 2.30
C MET A 202 -25.17 2.04 1.01
N ALA A 203 -24.00 2.41 0.47
CA ALA A 203 -23.90 3.12 -0.80
C ALA A 203 -24.05 2.15 -1.98
N THR A 204 -24.87 2.52 -2.97
CA THR A 204 -24.87 1.83 -4.26
C THR A 204 -23.68 2.29 -5.09
N LEU A 205 -22.84 1.35 -5.53
CA LEU A 205 -21.74 1.60 -6.43
C LEU A 205 -22.04 0.98 -7.80
N SER A 206 -21.95 1.78 -8.85
CA SER A 206 -22.04 1.29 -10.24
C SER A 206 -20.80 0.50 -10.62
N ARG A 207 -20.92 -0.36 -11.64
CA ARG A 207 -19.79 -1.19 -12.12
C ARG A 207 -18.60 -0.33 -12.54
N ASN A 208 -18.85 0.73 -13.32
CA ASN A 208 -17.85 1.73 -13.67
C ASN A 208 -17.21 2.39 -12.45
N ARG A 209 -18.01 2.72 -11.43
CA ARG A 209 -17.47 3.32 -10.21
C ARG A 209 -16.61 2.34 -9.41
N ILE A 210 -17.00 1.07 -9.33
CA ILE A 210 -16.22 0.01 -8.69
C ILE A 210 -14.89 -0.17 -9.42
N ALA A 211 -14.90 -0.30 -10.74
CA ALA A 211 -13.69 -0.44 -11.55
C ALA A 211 -12.75 0.77 -11.41
N ALA A 212 -13.30 2.00 -11.40
CA ALA A 212 -12.53 3.22 -11.21
C ALA A 212 -11.90 3.32 -9.80
N LEU A 213 -12.63 2.90 -8.76
CA LEU A 213 -12.14 2.91 -7.38
C LEU A 213 -11.05 1.86 -7.12
N LEU A 214 -10.97 0.82 -7.95
CA LEU A 214 -9.94 -0.22 -7.89
C LEU A 214 -8.70 0.11 -8.72
N GLN A 215 -8.54 1.36 -9.17
CA GLN A 215 -7.36 1.93 -9.86
C GLN A 215 -6.62 0.95 -10.79
N GLY A 216 -7.31 0.44 -11.82
CA GLY A 216 -6.72 -0.35 -12.90
C GLY A 216 -6.64 -1.87 -12.67
N GLY A 217 -7.05 -2.38 -11.50
CA GLY A 217 -6.97 -3.81 -11.18
C GLY A 217 -8.05 -4.70 -11.82
N ILE A 218 -9.19 -4.15 -12.23
CA ILE A 218 -10.25 -4.89 -12.95
C ILE A 218 -10.96 -4.01 -13.99
N ARG A 219 -11.29 -4.59 -15.14
CA ARG A 219 -12.17 -3.96 -16.16
C ARG A 219 -13.62 -4.01 -15.68
N GLU A 220 -14.47 -3.09 -16.16
CA GLU A 220 -15.91 -3.07 -15.84
C GLU A 220 -16.58 -4.42 -16.11
N SER A 221 -16.22 -5.08 -17.22
CA SER A 221 -16.70 -6.41 -17.61
C SER A 221 -16.39 -7.51 -16.60
N SER A 222 -15.34 -7.34 -15.79
CA SER A 222 -14.88 -8.33 -14.81
C SER A 222 -15.47 -8.11 -13.42
N VAL A 223 -16.20 -6.99 -13.20
CA VAL A 223 -16.81 -6.66 -11.90
C VAL A 223 -17.79 -7.75 -11.48
N ASN A 224 -18.64 -8.25 -12.38
CA ASN A 224 -19.62 -9.28 -12.05
C ASN A 224 -18.97 -10.58 -11.54
N VAL A 225 -17.87 -11.00 -12.17
CA VAL A 225 -17.11 -12.19 -11.77
C VAL A 225 -16.44 -11.98 -10.43
N ALA A 226 -15.87 -10.79 -10.20
CA ALA A 226 -15.26 -10.43 -8.92
C ALA A 226 -16.30 -10.42 -7.78
N ILE A 227 -17.51 -9.92 -8.04
CA ILE A 227 -18.63 -9.95 -7.10
C ILE A 227 -19.09 -11.39 -6.81
N ALA A 228 -19.18 -12.25 -7.83
CA ALA A 228 -19.56 -13.65 -7.65
C ALA A 228 -18.58 -14.39 -6.73
N ARG A 229 -17.26 -14.27 -7.02
CA ARG A 229 -16.20 -14.84 -6.19
C ARG A 229 -16.20 -14.29 -4.75
N LEU A 230 -16.50 -13.00 -4.60
CA LEU A 230 -16.57 -12.38 -3.26
C LEU A 230 -17.78 -12.89 -2.46
N ARG A 231 -18.90 -13.23 -3.12
CA ARG A 231 -20.07 -13.85 -2.48
C ARG A 231 -19.84 -15.32 -2.10
N GLU A 232 -19.11 -16.07 -2.91
CA GLU A 232 -18.70 -17.45 -2.57
C GLU A 232 -17.83 -17.47 -1.31
N MET A 233 -16.95 -16.48 -1.16
CA MET A 233 -16.04 -16.34 -0.02
C MET A 233 -16.69 -15.75 1.23
N LEU A 234 -17.74 -14.96 1.08
CA LEU A 234 -18.52 -14.41 2.19
C LEU A 234 -19.90 -15.05 2.23
N PRO A 235 -19.99 -16.37 2.48
CA PRO A 235 -21.27 -17.05 2.53
C PRO A 235 -22.13 -16.40 3.61
N CYS A 236 -23.36 -16.08 3.22
CA CYS A 236 -24.42 -15.65 4.13
C CYS A 236 -25.30 -16.84 4.43
N ASP A 237 -25.93 -16.82 5.61
CA ASP A 237 -27.08 -17.67 5.87
C ASP A 237 -28.14 -17.39 4.78
N PRO A 238 -28.74 -18.40 4.13
CA PRO A 238 -29.87 -18.20 3.21
C PRO A 238 -31.05 -17.43 3.84
N ALA A 239 -31.16 -17.39 5.17
CA ALA A 239 -32.13 -16.58 5.90
C ALA A 239 -31.74 -15.08 6.01
N GLN A 240 -30.49 -14.70 5.69
CA GLN A 240 -30.00 -13.33 5.75
C GLN A 240 -29.61 -12.77 4.37
N PRO A 241 -29.89 -11.49 4.08
CA PRO A 241 -29.55 -10.91 2.78
C PRO A 241 -28.02 -10.85 2.58
N HIS A 242 -27.57 -11.23 1.37
CA HIS A 242 -26.15 -11.18 1.00
C HIS A 242 -25.46 -9.87 1.40
N TRP A 243 -24.27 -9.95 2.02
CA TRP A 243 -23.44 -8.78 2.38
C TRP A 243 -23.25 -7.80 1.21
N ILE A 244 -23.22 -8.33 -0.01
CA ILE A 244 -23.20 -7.56 -1.25
C ILE A 244 -24.50 -7.82 -2.01
N ARG A 245 -25.41 -6.84 -2.01
CA ARG A 245 -26.69 -6.89 -2.72
C ARG A 245 -26.58 -6.30 -4.11
N THR A 246 -27.28 -6.90 -5.07
CA THR A 246 -27.43 -6.34 -6.41
C THR A 246 -28.57 -5.33 -6.37
N VAL A 247 -28.31 -4.08 -6.78
CA VAL A 247 -29.33 -3.06 -7.04
C VAL A 247 -29.55 -3.04 -8.55
N ARG A 248 -30.70 -3.55 -9.00
CA ARG A 248 -30.99 -3.73 -10.44
C ARG A 248 -30.88 -2.39 -11.16
N GLY A 249 -30.18 -2.39 -12.30
CA GLY A 249 -29.94 -1.18 -13.11
C GLY A 249 -28.85 -0.24 -12.59
N GLU A 250 -28.50 -0.29 -11.30
CA GLU A 250 -27.59 0.68 -10.68
C GLU A 250 -26.22 0.11 -10.33
N GLY A 251 -26.15 -1.14 -9.85
CA GLY A 251 -24.90 -1.79 -9.48
C GLY A 251 -24.98 -2.64 -8.22
N TYR A 252 -24.07 -2.43 -7.28
CA TYR A 252 -23.91 -3.26 -6.09
C TYR A 252 -23.84 -2.42 -4.83
N ARG A 253 -24.36 -2.95 -3.72
CA ARG A 253 -24.39 -2.28 -2.42
C ARG A 253 -23.89 -3.23 -1.34
N PHE A 254 -23.04 -2.72 -0.46
CA PHE A 254 -22.64 -3.43 0.74
C PHE A 254 -23.61 -3.14 1.89
N VAL A 255 -24.11 -4.19 2.53
CA VAL A 255 -25.10 -4.13 3.63
C VAL A 255 -24.55 -4.91 4.82
N PRO A 256 -23.81 -4.26 5.72
CA PRO A 256 -23.37 -4.88 6.96
C PRO A 256 -24.55 -4.92 7.95
N ASP A 257 -25.24 -6.06 8.04
CA ASP A 257 -26.23 -6.48 9.07
C ASP A 257 -27.30 -5.44 9.54
N PRO A 258 -28.61 -5.77 9.51
CA PRO A 258 -29.69 -4.93 10.06
C PRO A 258 -29.57 -4.55 11.56
N ALA A 259 -28.79 -5.26 12.38
CA ALA A 259 -28.68 -5.00 13.83
C ALA A 259 -27.68 -3.88 14.24
N HIS A 260 -27.00 -3.23 13.28
CA HIS A 260 -26.17 -2.02 13.47
C HIS A 260 -25.26 -2.00 14.70
N THR A 261 -23.96 -2.28 14.51
CA THR A 261 -22.90 -1.28 14.69
C THR A 261 -21.63 -1.81 14.02
N MET A 262 -21.12 -1.13 13.01
CA MET A 262 -19.70 -1.27 12.66
C MET A 262 -18.91 -0.78 13.87
N SER A 263 -18.44 -1.71 14.71
CA SER A 263 -17.51 -1.37 15.77
C SER A 263 -16.15 -1.10 15.15
N VAL A 264 -15.81 0.18 15.10
CA VAL A 264 -14.43 0.62 14.93
C VAL A 264 -13.69 0.20 16.20
N VAL A 265 -12.88 -0.85 16.12
CA VAL A 265 -12.03 -1.23 17.25
C VAL A 265 -10.92 -0.19 17.35
N GLY A 266 -11.15 0.81 18.20
CA GLY A 266 -10.13 1.75 18.63
C GLY A 266 -9.15 1.04 19.56
N SER A 267 -7.86 1.25 19.34
CA SER A 267 -6.80 0.83 20.25
C SER A 267 -7.08 1.33 21.66
N SER A 268 -7.51 0.43 22.56
CA SER A 268 -7.44 0.66 23.99
C SER A 268 -5.97 0.75 24.37
N PHE A 269 -5.48 1.96 24.53
CA PHE A 269 -4.29 2.23 25.33
C PHE A 269 -4.80 2.23 26.77
N ASP A 270 -4.50 1.17 27.53
CA ASP A 270 -4.75 1.15 28.97
C ASP A 270 -3.76 2.11 29.64
N PRO A 271 -4.20 3.18 30.32
CA PRO A 271 -3.36 3.98 31.18
C PRO A 271 -3.68 3.57 32.62
N GLU A 272 -3.15 2.43 33.08
CA GLU A 272 -2.87 2.09 34.48
C GLU A 272 -2.75 0.56 34.65
N SER A 273 -1.52 0.06 34.58
CA SER A 273 -0.96 -1.00 35.43
C SER A 273 0.55 -1.10 35.23
#